data_AF-A0A561D5M0-F1
#
_entry.id   AF-A0A561D5M0-F1
#
_cell.length_a   1.000
_cell.length_b   1.000
_cell.length_c   1.000
_cell.angle_alpha   90.00
_cell.angle_beta   90.00
_cell.angle_gamma   90.00
#
_symmetry.space_group_name_H-M   'P 1'
#
loop_
_entity.id
_entity.type
_entity.pdbx_description
1 polymer ?
#
loop_
_entity_poly.entity_id
_entity_poly.type
_entity_poly.pdbx_seq_one_letter_code
_entity_poly.pdbx_strand_id
1 'polypeptide(L)' 'MDSPPAKPRLREQVTAVMRTHHYSIRTEKSYWYWIRYFICFNGLRHPLELGSVRKVLP' A
#
# COMPACT_ATOMS: atom_id res chain seq x y z
N MET A 1 -14.34 19.42 18.45
CA MET A 1 -12.90 19.61 18.15
C MET A 1 -12.52 18.51 17.18
N ASP A 2 -12.84 18.69 15.91
CA ASP A 2 -12.58 17.70 14.86
C ASP A 2 -11.15 17.86 14.38
N SER A 3 -10.26 17.04 14.92
CA SER A 3 -8.91 16.88 14.36
C SER A 3 -9.07 16.26 12.97
N PRO A 4 -8.38 16.76 11.93
CA PRO A 4 -8.46 16.17 10.60
C PRO A 4 -8.07 14.69 10.67
N PRO A 5 -8.78 13.79 9.96
CA PRO A 5 -8.48 12.36 10.01
C PRO A 5 -7.02 12.15 9.60
N ALA A 6 -6.23 11.56 10.50
CA ALA A 6 -4.84 11.25 10.24
C ALA A 6 -4.75 10.41 8.96
N LYS A 7 -3.72 10.66 8.13
CA LYS A 7 -3.50 9.89 6.90
C LYS A 7 -3.47 8.39 7.25
N PRO A 8 -4.31 7.55 6.61
CA PRO A 8 -4.39 6.15 6.95
C PRO A 8 -3.06 5.46 6.71
N ARG A 9 -2.69 4.54 7.59
CA ARG A 9 -1.43 3.78 7.47
C ARG A 9 -1.47 2.92 6.21
N LEU A 10 -0.30 2.57 5.66
CA LEU A 10 -0.21 1.71 4.46
C LEU A 10 -1.04 0.43 4.59
N ARG A 11 -1.02 -0.21 5.76
CA ARG A 11 -1.81 -1.42 6.02
C ARG A 11 -3.31 -1.17 5.89
N GLU A 12 -3.81 -0.07 6.44
CA GLU A 12 -5.22 0.30 6.40
C GLU A 12 -5.66 0.57 4.96
N GLN A 13 -4.81 1.26 4.19
CA GLN A 13 -5.05 1.51 2.76
C GLN A 13 -5.13 0.19 1.97
N VAL A 14 -4.18 -0.74 2.19
CA VAL A 14 -4.19 -2.06 1.53
C VAL A 14 -5.42 -2.88 1.93
N THR A 15 -5.74 -2.95 3.23
CA THR A 15 -6.92 -3.68 3.72
C THR A 15 -8.21 -3.11 3.15
N ALA A 16 -8.35 -1.78 3.06
CA ALA A 16 -9.53 -1.14 2.48
C ALA A 16 -9.72 -1.54 1.02
N VAL A 17 -8.67 -1.43 0.19
CA VAL A 17 -8.71 -1.84 -1.21
C VAL A 17 -9.03 -3.33 -1.34
N MET A 18 -8.37 -4.19 -0.57
CA MET A 18 -8.58 -5.64 -0.63
C MET A 18 -10.03 -6.03 -0.30
N ARG A 19 -10.64 -5.36 0.69
CA ARG A 19 -12.03 -5.58 1.07
C ARG A 19 -13.02 -5.05 0.03
N THR A 20 -12.75 -3.90 -0.58
CA THR A 20 -13.56 -3.37 -1.70
C THR A 20 -13.60 -4.35 -2.87
N HIS A 21 -12.50 -5.06 -3.12
CA HIS A 21 -12.42 -6.09 -4.15
C HIS A 21 -12.85 -7.49 -3.70
N HIS A 22 -13.41 -7.63 -2.49
CA HIS A 22 -13.90 -8.89 -1.94
C HIS A 22 -12.84 -10.01 -1.91
N TYR A 23 -11.56 -9.64 -1.75
CA TYR A 23 -10.51 -10.64 -1.58
C TYR A 23 -10.69 -11.37 -0.25
N SER A 24 -10.29 -12.65 -0.24
CA SER A 24 -10.29 -13.45 0.98
C SER A 24 -9.26 -12.92 1.99
N ILE A 25 -9.51 -13.15 3.28
CA ILE A 25 -8.56 -12.83 4.37
C ILE A 25 -7.21 -13.52 4.15
N ARG A 26 -7.21 -14.73 3.55
CA ARG A 26 -5.98 -15.45 3.19
C ARG A 26 -5.18 -14.67 2.15
N THR A 27 -5.84 -14.18 1.11
CA THR A 27 -5.23 -13.35 0.05
C THR A 27 -4.67 -12.06 0.63
N GLU A 28 -5.43 -11.36 1.49
CA GLU A 28 -4.97 -10.14 2.16
C GLU A 28 -3.66 -10.37 2.92
N LYS A 29 -3.56 -11.47 3.69
CA LYS A 29 -2.34 -11.84 4.42
C LYS A 29 -1.15 -12.11 3.50
N SER A 30 -1.35 -12.88 2.43
CA SER A 30 -0.30 -13.18 1.45
C SER A 30 0.20 -11.93 0.75
N TYR A 31 -0.70 -11.05 0.33
CA TYR A 31 -0.33 -9.79 -0.33
C TYR A 31 0.40 -8.85 0.64
N TRP A 32 -0.09 -8.74 1.89
CA TRP A 32 0.58 -7.94 2.91
C TRP A 32 2.02 -8.42 3.19
N TYR A 33 2.26 -9.72 3.19
CA TYR A 33 3.61 -10.28 3.30
C TYR A 33 4.50 -9.80 2.16
N TRP A 34 4.07 -9.96 0.90
CA TRP A 34 4.86 -9.59 -0.27
C TRP A 34 5.08 -8.09 -0.41
N ILE A 35 4.09 -7.25 -0.05
CA ILE A 35 4.24 -5.79 -0.05
C ILE A 35 5.35 -5.37 0.93
N ARG A 36 5.33 -5.90 2.17
CA ARG A 36 6.39 -5.60 3.15
C ARG A 36 7.74 -6.11 2.67
N TYR A 37 7.79 -7.32 2.12
CA TYR A 37 9.02 -7.89 1.58
C TYR A 37 9.60 -7.01 0.47
N PHE A 38 8.78 -6.57 -0.49
CA PHE A 38 9.19 -5.68 -1.57
C PHE A 38 9.75 -4.35 -1.04
N ILE A 39 9.08 -3.72 -0.08
CA ILE A 39 9.54 -2.45 0.51
C ILE A 39 10.89 -2.65 1.23
N CYS A 40 11.03 -3.72 2.02
CA CYS A 40 12.29 -4.01 2.72
C CYS A 40 13.42 -4.36 1.75
N PHE A 41 13.14 -5.16 0.72
CA PHE A 41 14.12 -5.53 -0.31
C PHE A 41 14.71 -4.31 -1.02
N ASN A 42 13.91 -3.26 -1.19
CA ASN A 42 14.33 -2.01 -1.81
C ASN A 42 14.84 -0.95 -0.82
N GLY A 43 15.24 -1.35 0.38
CA GLY A 43 15.83 -0.46 1.37
C GLY A 43 14.86 0.57 1.95
N LEU A 44 13.58 0.20 2.11
CA LEU A 44 12.51 1.07 2.64
C LEU A 44 12.22 2.33 1.81
N ARG A 45 12.72 2.38 0.57
CA ARG A 45 12.42 3.45 -0.36
C ARG A 45 10.97 3.36 -0.81
N HIS A 46 10.36 4.52 -1.04
CA HIS A 46 8.97 4.54 -1.49
C HIS A 46 8.87 3.91 -2.90
N PRO A 47 7.85 3.07 -3.20
CA PRO A 47 7.73 2.44 -4.52
C PRO A 47 7.75 3.41 -5.71
N LEU A 48 7.22 4.63 -5.54
CA LEU A 48 7.28 5.69 -6.56
C LEU A 48 8.68 6.27 -6.78
N GLU A 49 9.61 6.07 -5.85
CA GLU A 49 11.03 6.46 -5.98
C GLU A 49 11.88 5.36 -6.63
N LEU A 50 11.37 4.12 -6.65
CA LEU A 50 12.05 2.96 -7.20
C LEU A 50 11.80 2.80 -8.70
N GLY A 51 10.62 3.19 -9.17
CA GLY A 51 10.29 3.20 -10.57
C GLY A 51 10.44 4.59 -11.16
N SER A 52 11.30 4.74 -12.15
CA SER A 52 11.15 5.76 -13.21
C SER A 52 9.88 5.49 -14.03
N VAL A 53 8.71 5.39 -13.37
CA VAL A 53 7.42 5.22 -14.01
C VAL A 53 6.92 6.61 -14.34
N ARG A 54 7.19 6.99 -15.59
CA ARG A 54 6.53 8.01 -16.39
C ARG A 54 5.45 8.78 -15.61
N LYS A 55 5.77 10.01 -15.22
CA LYS A 55 4.75 11.04 -15.01
C LYS A 55 3.96 11.13 -16.31
N VAL A 56 2.87 10.39 -16.44
CA VAL A 56 1.82 10.74 -17.39
C VAL A 56 1.07 11.88 -16.71
N LEU A 57 1.54 13.09 -16.97
CA LEU A 57 0.83 14.31 -16.67
C LEU A 57 -0.46 14.34 -17.51
N PRO A 58 -1.60 14.79 -16.98
CA PRO A 58 -2.62 15.39 -17.83
C PRO A 58 -2.09 16.67 -18.49
#